data_AF-A0A9E2VTB0-F1
#
_entry.id   AF-A0A9E2VTB0-F1
#
_cell.length_a   1.000
_cell.length_b   1.000
_cell.length_c   1.000
_cell.angle_alpha   90.00
_cell.angle_beta   90.00
_cell.angle_gamma   90.00
#
_symmetry.space_group_name_H-M   'P 1'
#
loop_
_entity.id
_entity.type
_entity.pdbx_description
1 polymer ?
#
loop_
_entity_poly.entity_id
_entity_poly.type
_entity_poly.pdbx_seq_one_letter_code
_entity_poly.pdbx_strand_id
1 'polypeptide(L)'
;MIATNSTIDRITGKISDQSLLFQYTIKLVLLVSFLELVLYRLVSRLGMHLSKLAQTHEWIIPTFTALTEIGQWLLNVVAILLFLALGVGVINRMAGRGFVGSNRIVIPCVALLLLLTVGFLLIPPAFLGSAIYNFVALIALICLMAEYLSTHTEWSHRAMGITYLLGIGGWLYYQIVSTTYSFIGTVAAPPFVYEAHRGGEGLMVLSSILVFWAYGRGVSFRTRNQRQRRRAIWFWATAGSIFTLMLFLDYLLNRYDPGMANNIRKAADGIGWIFQFGMGYTFFLPFALYMTGLLCWSYTVIKLLTMGRIAGYGLGLMFIAGYALLYSNLTLMVVLGVMLLT
;
A
#
# COMPACT_ATOMS: atom_id res chain seq x y z
N MET A 1 1.81 37.51 10.47
CA MET A 1 0.61 36.67 10.28
C MET A 1 0.80 35.79 9.05
N ILE A 2 0.99 34.48 9.25
CA ILE A 2 1.21 33.51 8.17
C ILE A 2 -0.17 33.03 7.72
N ALA A 3 -0.56 33.36 6.49
CA ALA A 3 -1.75 32.78 5.85
C ALA A 3 -1.49 31.28 5.61
N THR A 4 -1.82 30.46 6.59
CA THR A 4 -1.93 29.01 6.44
C THR A 4 -3.07 28.73 5.48
N ASN A 5 -2.77 28.05 4.37
CA ASN A 5 -3.73 27.62 3.35
C ASN A 5 -4.96 26.93 3.97
N SER A 6 -6.02 27.69 4.22
CA SER A 6 -7.28 27.27 4.85
C SER A 6 -8.03 26.21 4.05
N THR A 7 -7.75 26.10 2.75
CA THR A 7 -8.30 25.06 1.88
C THR A 7 -7.75 23.67 2.20
N ILE A 8 -6.47 23.53 2.51
CA ILE A 8 -5.87 22.20 2.74
C ILE A 8 -6.11 21.70 4.17
N ASP A 9 -6.19 22.61 5.16
CA ASP A 9 -6.63 22.21 6.51
C ASP A 9 -8.12 21.80 6.53
N ARG A 10 -8.93 22.26 5.56
CA ARG A 10 -10.28 21.74 5.28
C ARG A 10 -10.29 20.41 4.51
N ILE A 11 -9.35 20.19 3.60
CA ILE A 11 -9.31 19.00 2.71
C ILE A 11 -8.60 17.81 3.37
N THR A 12 -7.70 18.05 4.32
CA THR A 12 -6.98 17.02 5.09
C THR A 12 -7.15 17.30 6.57
N GLY A 13 -8.31 16.97 7.13
CA GLY A 13 -8.62 17.22 8.54
C GLY A 13 -7.52 16.72 9.49
N LYS A 14 -7.38 17.39 10.64
CA LYS A 14 -6.45 16.93 11.68
C LYS A 14 -7.06 15.75 12.40
N ILE A 15 -6.24 14.78 12.76
CA ILE A 15 -6.70 13.62 13.54
C ILE A 15 -7.11 14.02 14.98
N SER A 16 -6.67 15.19 15.46
CA SER A 16 -7.10 15.78 16.73
C SER A 16 -8.58 16.15 16.78
N ASP A 17 -9.19 16.34 15.61
CA ASP A 17 -10.56 16.84 15.49
C ASP A 17 -11.57 15.67 15.50
N GLN A 18 -11.07 14.44 15.59
CA GLN A 18 -11.85 13.20 15.63
C GLN A 18 -12.03 12.70 17.06
N SER A 19 -12.94 11.76 17.27
CA SER A 19 -13.11 11.12 18.58
C SER A 19 -11.80 10.46 19.05
N LEU A 20 -11.54 10.54 20.36
CA LEU A 20 -10.33 9.97 20.96
C LEU A 20 -10.16 8.48 20.62
N LEU A 21 -11.25 7.72 20.64
CA LEU A 21 -11.26 6.31 20.28
C LEU A 21 -10.79 6.10 18.83
N PHE A 22 -11.29 6.88 17.88
CA PHE A 22 -10.87 6.78 16.47
C PHE A 22 -9.40 7.17 16.28
N GLN A 23 -8.96 8.23 16.96
CA GLN A 23 -7.58 8.70 16.89
C GLN A 23 -6.58 7.64 17.37
N TYR A 24 -6.82 7.05 18.56
CA TYR A 24 -5.93 6.01 19.10
C TYR A 24 -6.00 4.73 18.27
N THR A 25 -7.20 4.34 17.82
CA THR A 25 -7.36 3.15 16.99
C THR A 25 -6.54 3.26 15.72
N ILE A 26 -6.64 4.35 14.96
CA ILE A 26 -5.88 4.50 13.69
C ILE A 26 -4.37 4.53 13.92
N LYS A 27 -3.91 5.22 14.96
CA LYS A 27 -2.48 5.25 15.31
C LYS A 27 -1.96 3.85 15.65
N LEU A 28 -2.73 3.08 16.43
CA LEU A 28 -2.39 1.70 16.78
C LEU A 28 -2.44 0.79 15.56
N VAL A 29 -3.48 0.88 14.72
CA VAL A 29 -3.56 0.11 13.46
C VAL A 29 -2.30 0.36 12.64
N LEU A 30 -1.92 1.63 12.42
CA LEU A 30 -0.74 1.95 11.60
C LEU A 30 0.55 1.38 12.22
N LEU A 31 0.75 1.55 13.53
CA LEU A 31 1.94 1.05 14.24
C LEU A 31 2.03 -0.48 14.17
N VAL A 32 0.97 -1.17 14.56
CA VAL A 32 0.93 -2.64 14.61
C VAL A 32 1.03 -3.22 13.20
N SER A 33 0.41 -2.59 12.19
CA SER A 33 0.53 -3.01 10.79
C SER A 33 1.96 -2.83 10.26
N PHE A 34 2.65 -1.76 10.66
CA PHE A 34 4.05 -1.58 10.31
C PHE A 34 4.94 -2.63 11.00
N LEU A 35 4.70 -2.94 12.27
CA LEU A 35 5.44 -3.99 12.98
C LEU A 35 5.16 -5.38 12.39
N GLU A 36 3.92 -5.68 11.99
CA GLU A 36 3.58 -6.92 11.29
C GLU A 36 4.30 -7.01 9.94
N LEU A 37 4.30 -5.94 9.14
CA LEU A 37 5.06 -5.89 7.89
C LEU A 37 6.54 -6.26 8.12
N VAL A 38 7.16 -5.68 9.14
CA VAL A 38 8.58 -5.91 9.45
C VAL A 38 8.83 -7.30 10.03
N LEU A 39 8.12 -7.67 11.09
CA LEU A 39 8.41 -8.88 11.87
C LEU A 39 7.82 -10.15 11.25
N TYR A 40 6.66 -10.06 10.60
CA TYR A 40 6.07 -11.20 9.93
C TYR A 40 6.59 -11.31 8.50
N ARG A 41 6.31 -10.34 7.64
CA ARG A 41 6.58 -10.50 6.19
C ARG A 41 8.05 -10.38 5.83
N LEU A 42 8.77 -9.44 6.46
CA LEU A 42 10.18 -9.25 6.15
C LEU A 42 11.08 -10.26 6.90
N VAL A 43 10.95 -10.39 8.21
CA VAL A 43 11.84 -11.28 8.98
C VAL A 43 11.63 -12.76 8.63
N SER A 44 10.39 -13.23 8.43
CA SER A 44 10.13 -14.64 8.06
C SER A 44 10.88 -15.07 6.79
N ARG A 45 10.91 -14.23 5.76
CA ARG A 45 11.59 -14.54 4.49
C ARG A 45 13.10 -14.33 4.55
N LEU A 46 13.56 -13.38 5.36
CA LEU A 46 14.98 -13.25 5.66
C LEU A 46 15.51 -14.54 6.33
N GLY A 47 14.70 -15.16 7.19
CA GLY A 47 14.98 -16.50 7.75
C GLY A 47 15.15 -17.59 6.67
N MET A 48 14.31 -17.59 5.62
CA MET A 48 14.43 -18.55 4.51
C MET A 48 15.74 -18.39 3.71
N HIS A 49 16.19 -17.16 3.51
CA HIS A 49 17.47 -16.87 2.83
C HIS A 49 18.70 -17.13 3.71
N LEU A 50 18.56 -17.00 5.02
CA LEU A 50 19.60 -17.32 6.00
C LEU A 50 19.67 -18.81 6.37
N SER A 51 18.85 -19.67 5.75
CA SER A 51 18.85 -21.12 6.01
C SER A 51 20.23 -21.78 5.86
N LYS A 52 21.10 -21.27 4.97
CA LYS A 52 22.49 -21.74 4.84
C LYS A 52 23.40 -21.29 5.99
N LEU A 53 23.18 -20.09 6.52
CA LEU A 53 23.91 -19.57 7.71
C LEU A 53 23.40 -20.23 9.00
N ALA A 54 22.13 -20.61 9.05
CA ALA A 54 21.54 -21.36 10.15
C ALA A 54 22.19 -22.73 10.37
N GLN A 55 22.76 -23.36 9.32
CA GLN A 55 23.53 -24.60 9.45
C GLN A 55 24.86 -24.40 10.21
N THR A 56 25.38 -23.17 10.22
CA THR A 56 26.63 -22.81 10.91
C THR A 56 26.41 -22.19 12.29
N HIS A 57 25.21 -21.66 12.56
CA HIS A 57 24.89 -20.93 13.77
C HIS A 57 23.51 -21.34 14.29
N GLU A 58 23.48 -22.21 15.30
CA GLU A 58 22.25 -22.82 15.85
C GLU A 58 21.26 -21.78 16.40
N TRP A 59 21.74 -20.61 16.85
CA TRP A 59 20.89 -19.55 17.42
C TRP A 59 20.02 -18.81 16.40
N ILE A 60 20.30 -18.94 15.10
CA ILE A 60 19.56 -18.26 14.03
C ILE A 60 18.13 -18.81 13.96
N ILE A 61 17.96 -20.13 13.97
CA ILE A 61 16.64 -20.79 13.85
C ILE A 61 15.67 -20.33 14.96
N PRO A 62 15.98 -20.46 16.27
CA PRO A 62 15.04 -20.07 17.32
C PRO A 62 14.72 -18.56 17.30
N THR A 63 15.69 -17.72 16.91
CA THR A 63 15.46 -16.26 16.81
C THR A 63 14.45 -15.93 15.71
N PHE A 64 14.60 -16.52 14.52
CA PHE A 64 13.67 -16.27 13.40
C PHE A 64 12.29 -16.89 13.64
N THR A 65 12.22 -18.04 14.30
CA THR A 65 10.95 -18.66 14.71
C THR A 65 10.21 -17.76 15.69
N ALA A 66 10.87 -17.31 16.77
CA ALA A 66 10.26 -16.42 17.76
C ALA A 66 9.79 -15.08 17.15
N LEU A 67 10.60 -14.48 16.27
CA LEU A 67 10.20 -13.24 15.59
C LEU A 67 9.01 -13.45 14.64
N THR A 68 8.96 -14.59 13.96
CA THR A 68 7.84 -14.93 13.06
C THR A 68 6.55 -15.18 13.86
N GLU A 69 6.64 -15.85 15.01
CA GLU A 69 5.51 -16.05 15.92
C GLU A 69 4.97 -14.71 16.44
N ILE A 70 5.84 -13.81 16.91
CA ILE A 70 5.45 -12.44 17.29
C ILE A 70 4.77 -11.74 16.12
N GLY A 71 5.29 -11.90 14.91
CA GLY A 71 4.67 -11.40 13.67
C GLY A 71 3.26 -11.94 13.43
N GLN A 72 3.03 -13.24 13.65
CA GLN A 72 1.69 -13.85 13.52
C GLN A 72 0.71 -13.30 14.57
N TRP A 73 1.15 -13.13 15.81
CA TRP A 73 0.35 -12.48 16.85
C TRP A 73 -0.03 -11.06 16.44
N LEU A 74 0.92 -10.28 15.91
CA LEU A 74 0.66 -8.94 15.41
C LEU A 74 -0.34 -8.94 14.26
N LEU A 75 -0.31 -9.91 13.35
CA LEU A 75 -1.29 -10.03 12.26
C LEU A 75 -2.72 -10.18 12.79
N ASN A 76 -2.91 -10.97 13.85
CA ASN A 76 -4.22 -11.11 14.50
C ASN A 76 -4.65 -9.81 15.19
N VAL A 77 -3.73 -9.11 15.86
CA VAL A 77 -4.01 -7.81 16.48
C VAL A 77 -4.37 -6.76 15.43
N VAL A 78 -3.68 -6.73 14.29
CA VAL A 78 -4.01 -5.84 13.15
C VAL A 78 -5.44 -6.11 12.68
N ALA A 79 -5.83 -7.38 12.54
CA ALA A 79 -7.18 -7.74 12.12
C ALA A 79 -8.24 -7.15 13.08
N ILE A 80 -8.08 -7.36 14.38
CA ILE A 80 -9.01 -6.85 15.41
C ILE A 80 -9.08 -5.32 15.37
N LEU A 81 -7.93 -4.65 15.29
CA LEU A 81 -7.87 -3.21 15.23
C LEU A 81 -8.47 -2.64 13.94
N LEU A 82 -8.31 -3.33 12.81
CA LEU A 82 -8.95 -2.95 11.54
C LEU A 82 -10.47 -3.09 11.60
N PHE A 83 -10.97 -4.16 12.21
CA PHE A 83 -12.39 -4.34 12.47
C PHE A 83 -12.96 -3.18 13.30
N LEU A 84 -12.29 -2.84 14.40
CA LEU A 84 -12.68 -1.72 15.25
C LEU A 84 -12.62 -0.39 14.47
N ALA A 85 -11.53 -0.14 13.74
CA ALA A 85 -11.34 1.09 12.98
C ALA A 85 -12.39 1.29 11.89
N LEU A 86 -12.72 0.24 11.14
CA LEU A 86 -13.76 0.28 10.11
C LEU A 86 -15.15 0.40 10.72
N GLY A 87 -15.45 -0.31 11.81
CA GLY A 87 -16.72 -0.19 12.51
C GLY A 87 -16.95 1.25 13.00
N VAL A 88 -15.97 1.82 13.71
CA VAL A 88 -16.01 3.21 14.19
C VAL A 88 -16.05 4.19 13.01
N GLY A 89 -15.29 3.92 11.95
CA GLY A 89 -15.28 4.73 10.73
C GLY A 89 -16.64 4.79 10.05
N VAL A 90 -17.34 3.66 9.94
CA VAL A 90 -18.70 3.58 9.38
C VAL A 90 -19.69 4.34 10.25
N ILE A 91 -19.64 4.16 11.57
CA ILE A 91 -20.52 4.87 12.51
C ILE A 91 -20.30 6.38 12.43
N ASN A 92 -19.05 6.85 12.46
CA ASN A 92 -18.72 8.27 12.35
C ASN A 92 -19.17 8.84 11.00
N ARG A 93 -19.01 8.08 9.91
CA ARG A 93 -19.45 8.49 8.57
C ARG A 93 -20.97 8.57 8.47
N MET A 94 -21.68 7.62 9.06
CA MET A 94 -23.15 7.64 9.16
C MET A 94 -23.64 8.83 9.97
N ALA A 95 -23.04 9.10 11.13
CA ALA A 95 -23.42 10.21 12.00
C ALA A 95 -23.16 11.58 11.36
N GLY A 96 -22.04 11.72 10.64
CA GLY A 96 -21.62 13.02 10.06
C GLY A 96 -22.26 13.35 8.70
N ARG A 97 -22.42 12.36 7.81
CA ARG A 97 -22.90 12.58 6.42
C ARG A 97 -24.27 11.96 6.14
N GLY A 98 -24.78 11.10 7.01
CA GLY A 98 -26.02 10.37 6.78
C GLY A 98 -25.94 9.36 5.62
N PHE A 99 -27.09 8.78 5.28
CA PHE A 99 -27.24 7.74 4.25
C PHE A 99 -27.60 8.33 2.87
N VAL A 100 -26.75 9.23 2.38
CA VAL A 100 -26.99 10.01 1.15
C VAL A 100 -25.82 9.86 0.17
N GLY A 101 -26.11 9.83 -1.14
CA GLY A 101 -25.10 9.72 -2.20
C GLY A 101 -24.32 8.41 -2.15
N SER A 102 -22.99 8.49 -2.29
CA SER A 102 -22.06 7.34 -2.28
C SER A 102 -22.17 6.49 -1.00
N ASN A 103 -22.51 7.10 0.14
CA ASN A 103 -22.67 6.39 1.41
C ASN A 103 -23.73 5.28 1.37
N ARG A 104 -24.74 5.39 0.49
CA ARG A 104 -25.76 4.35 0.33
C ARG A 104 -25.20 3.01 -0.15
N ILE A 105 -24.05 3.05 -0.82
CA ILE A 105 -23.36 1.87 -1.35
C ILE A 105 -22.15 1.54 -0.47
N VAL A 106 -21.36 2.55 -0.11
CA VAL A 106 -20.12 2.35 0.68
C VAL A 106 -20.41 1.70 2.03
N ILE A 107 -21.41 2.18 2.79
CA ILE A 107 -21.72 1.64 4.12
C ILE A 107 -22.11 0.16 4.05
N PRO A 108 -23.10 -0.27 3.23
CA PRO A 108 -23.43 -1.69 3.16
C PRO A 108 -22.30 -2.53 2.58
N CYS A 109 -21.50 -2.03 1.63
CA CYS A 109 -20.34 -2.76 1.13
C CYS A 109 -19.29 -2.98 2.22
N VAL A 110 -18.93 -1.96 3.00
CA VAL A 110 -17.97 -2.09 4.11
C VAL A 110 -18.53 -3.02 5.20
N ALA A 111 -19.80 -2.88 5.55
CA ALA A 111 -20.45 -3.78 6.51
C ALA A 111 -20.45 -5.23 6.02
N LEU A 112 -20.74 -5.46 4.74
CA LEU A 112 -20.71 -6.78 4.12
C LEU A 112 -19.28 -7.37 4.09
N LEU A 113 -18.26 -6.56 3.81
CA LEU A 113 -16.86 -7.01 3.89
C LEU A 113 -16.48 -7.43 5.31
N LEU A 114 -16.90 -6.68 6.32
CA LEU A 114 -16.67 -7.04 7.73
C LEU A 114 -17.40 -8.35 8.08
N LEU A 115 -18.67 -8.49 7.70
CA LEU A 115 -19.46 -9.71 7.93
C LEU A 115 -18.85 -10.93 7.23
N LEU A 116 -18.45 -10.80 5.97
CA LEU A 116 -17.77 -11.87 5.23
C LEU A 116 -16.46 -12.25 5.91
N THR A 117 -15.70 -11.27 6.40
CA THR A 117 -14.44 -11.53 7.11
C THR A 117 -14.67 -12.30 8.41
N VAL A 118 -15.72 -11.97 9.17
CA VAL A 118 -16.13 -12.76 10.36
C VAL A 118 -16.57 -14.17 9.95
N GLY A 119 -17.37 -14.29 8.89
CA GLY A 119 -17.78 -15.59 8.36
C GLY A 119 -16.59 -16.47 7.98
N PHE A 120 -15.56 -15.88 7.37
CA PHE A 120 -14.34 -16.58 6.96
C PHE A 120 -13.47 -17.05 8.13
N LEU A 121 -13.65 -16.51 9.35
CA LEU A 121 -13.01 -17.03 10.55
C LEU A 121 -13.62 -18.38 10.99
N LEU A 122 -14.91 -18.59 10.73
CA LEU A 122 -15.63 -19.80 11.13
C LEU A 122 -15.58 -20.87 10.03
N ILE A 123 -15.70 -20.44 8.78
CA ILE A 123 -15.75 -21.32 7.61
C ILE A 123 -14.72 -20.81 6.60
N PRO A 124 -13.67 -21.60 6.26
CA PRO A 124 -12.71 -21.20 5.25
C PRO A 124 -13.42 -20.77 3.97
N PRO A 125 -13.04 -19.63 3.36
CA PRO A 125 -13.71 -19.15 2.16
C PRO A 125 -13.58 -20.19 1.05
N ALA A 126 -14.69 -20.83 0.70
CA ALA A 126 -14.80 -21.53 -0.57
C ALA A 126 -14.70 -20.52 -1.73
N PHE A 127 -14.47 -21.01 -2.95
CA PHE A 127 -14.29 -20.19 -4.16
C PHE A 127 -15.33 -19.05 -4.30
N LEU A 128 -16.61 -19.36 -4.04
CA LEU A 128 -17.71 -18.39 -4.11
C LEU A 128 -17.54 -17.25 -3.10
N GLY A 129 -17.12 -17.56 -1.88
CA GLY A 129 -16.87 -16.58 -0.82
C GLY A 129 -15.77 -15.59 -1.22
N SER A 130 -14.64 -16.09 -1.72
CA SER A 130 -13.52 -15.25 -2.19
C SER A 130 -13.95 -14.37 -3.38
N ALA A 131 -14.69 -14.92 -4.34
CA ALA A 131 -15.19 -14.17 -5.49
C ALA A 131 -16.14 -13.03 -5.08
N ILE A 132 -17.11 -13.32 -4.21
CA ILE A 132 -18.03 -12.31 -3.66
C ILE A 132 -17.25 -11.24 -2.90
N TYR A 133 -16.30 -11.65 -2.05
CA TYR A 133 -15.49 -10.74 -1.26
C TYR A 133 -14.71 -9.75 -2.14
N ASN A 134 -14.01 -10.26 -3.17
CA ASN A 134 -13.24 -9.44 -4.10
C ASN A 134 -14.14 -8.50 -4.93
N PHE A 135 -15.34 -8.95 -5.32
CA PHE A 135 -16.29 -8.12 -6.05
C PHE A 135 -16.86 -6.98 -5.18
N VAL A 136 -17.22 -7.28 -3.91
CA VAL A 136 -17.69 -6.26 -2.96
C VAL A 136 -16.56 -5.26 -2.65
N ALA A 137 -15.32 -5.74 -2.50
CA ALA A 137 -14.15 -4.88 -2.31
C ALA A 137 -13.92 -3.95 -3.50
N LEU A 138 -14.06 -4.46 -4.73
CA LEU A 138 -13.98 -3.66 -5.94
C LEU A 138 -15.03 -2.54 -5.97
N ILE A 139 -16.30 -2.86 -5.67
CA ILE A 139 -17.38 -1.86 -5.62
C ILE A 139 -17.09 -0.80 -4.55
N ALA A 140 -16.71 -1.23 -3.34
CA ALA A 140 -16.38 -0.31 -2.25
C ALA A 140 -15.27 0.66 -2.65
N LEU A 141 -14.20 0.16 -3.26
CA LEU A 141 -13.06 0.97 -3.69
C LEU A 141 -13.42 1.92 -4.83
N ILE A 142 -14.23 1.49 -5.80
CA ILE A 142 -14.70 2.37 -6.88
C ILE A 142 -15.55 3.50 -6.31
N CYS A 143 -16.49 3.22 -5.41
CA CYS A 143 -17.34 4.25 -4.80
C CYS A 143 -16.53 5.23 -3.94
N LEU A 144 -15.61 4.73 -3.11
CA LEU A 144 -14.73 5.56 -2.31
C LEU A 144 -13.80 6.40 -3.19
N MET A 145 -13.25 5.84 -4.27
CA MET A 145 -12.39 6.60 -5.17
C MET A 145 -13.16 7.61 -6.02
N ALA A 146 -14.39 7.30 -6.43
CA ALA A 146 -15.24 8.27 -7.10
C ALA A 146 -15.52 9.48 -6.20
N GLU A 147 -15.75 9.24 -4.90
CA GLU A 147 -15.89 10.30 -3.90
C GLU A 147 -14.58 11.07 -3.66
N TYR A 148 -13.44 10.37 -3.62
CA TYR A 148 -12.14 11.01 -3.55
C TYR A 148 -11.88 11.95 -4.74
N LEU A 149 -12.22 11.51 -5.96
CA LEU A 149 -12.04 12.29 -7.19
C LEU A 149 -13.02 13.46 -7.32
N SER A 150 -14.23 13.32 -6.76
CA SER A 150 -15.22 14.40 -6.76
C SER A 150 -14.86 15.48 -5.72
N THR A 151 -14.33 15.08 -4.56
CA THR A 151 -13.89 15.99 -3.50
C THR A 151 -12.61 16.75 -3.84
N HIS A 152 -11.64 16.09 -4.48
CA HIS A 152 -10.38 16.71 -4.85
C HIS A 152 -10.45 17.28 -6.28
N THR A 153 -10.45 18.60 -6.41
CA THR A 153 -10.48 19.29 -7.73
C THR A 153 -9.09 19.43 -8.36
N GLU A 154 -8.02 19.35 -7.56
CA GLU A 154 -6.66 19.47 -8.06
C GLU A 154 -6.24 18.26 -8.91
N TRP A 155 -5.61 18.55 -10.05
CA TRP A 155 -5.12 17.54 -10.99
C TRP A 155 -4.13 16.54 -10.38
N SER A 156 -3.26 17.00 -9.47
CA SER A 156 -2.28 16.16 -8.79
C SER A 156 -2.94 15.06 -7.97
N HIS A 157 -3.97 15.42 -7.20
CA HIS A 157 -4.76 14.49 -6.39
C HIS A 157 -5.55 13.53 -7.26
N ARG A 158 -6.16 14.02 -8.35
CA ARG A 158 -6.92 13.18 -9.29
C ARG A 158 -6.05 12.18 -10.02
N ALA A 159 -4.89 12.62 -10.52
CA ALA A 159 -3.94 11.73 -11.19
C ALA A 159 -3.46 10.62 -10.25
N MET A 160 -3.15 10.96 -8.99
CA MET A 160 -2.78 9.96 -7.98
C MET A 160 -3.92 8.95 -7.71
N GLY A 161 -5.15 9.44 -7.53
CA GLY A 161 -6.31 8.58 -7.26
C GLY A 161 -6.65 7.65 -8.41
N ILE A 162 -6.64 8.15 -9.65
CA ILE A 162 -6.91 7.34 -10.87
C ILE A 162 -5.83 6.28 -11.06
N THR A 163 -4.56 6.65 -10.94
CA THR A 163 -3.45 5.71 -11.11
C THR A 163 -3.43 4.65 -10.02
N TYR A 164 -3.79 5.00 -8.78
CA TYR A 164 -3.98 4.03 -7.71
C TYR A 164 -5.14 3.07 -7.98
N LEU A 165 -6.30 3.60 -8.39
CA LEU A 165 -7.50 2.81 -8.68
C LEU A 165 -7.25 1.83 -9.82
N LEU A 166 -6.60 2.27 -10.91
CA LEU A 166 -6.22 1.40 -12.01
C LEU A 166 -5.15 0.38 -11.59
N GLY A 167 -4.22 0.79 -10.73
CA GLY A 167 -3.22 -0.10 -10.14
C GLY A 167 -3.87 -1.27 -9.40
N ILE A 168 -4.63 -0.99 -8.35
CA ILE A 168 -5.37 -2.02 -7.60
C ILE A 168 -6.39 -2.75 -8.46
N GLY A 169 -7.01 -2.07 -9.42
CA GLY A 169 -7.91 -2.68 -10.40
C GLY A 169 -7.23 -3.80 -11.18
N GLY A 170 -5.96 -3.64 -11.55
CA GLY A 170 -5.15 -4.68 -12.19
C GLY A 170 -4.99 -5.94 -11.31
N TRP A 171 -4.78 -5.76 -9.99
CA TRP A 171 -4.73 -6.89 -9.05
C TRP A 171 -6.09 -7.54 -8.83
N LEU A 172 -7.14 -6.75 -8.61
CA LEU A 172 -8.48 -7.29 -8.41
C LEU A 172 -8.97 -8.02 -9.67
N TYR A 173 -8.65 -7.51 -10.85
CA TYR A 173 -8.86 -8.21 -12.11
C TYR A 173 -8.12 -9.55 -12.15
N TYR A 174 -6.83 -9.56 -11.79
CA TYR A 174 -6.05 -10.79 -11.69
C TYR A 174 -6.71 -11.81 -10.76
N GLN A 175 -7.11 -11.40 -9.55
CA GLN A 175 -7.75 -12.29 -8.57
C GLN A 175 -9.11 -12.80 -9.05
N ILE A 176 -9.99 -11.94 -9.55
CA ILE A 176 -11.34 -12.30 -9.97
C ILE A 176 -11.29 -13.24 -11.18
N VAL A 177 -10.47 -12.92 -12.20
CA VAL A 177 -10.40 -13.73 -13.42
C VAL A 177 -9.71 -15.06 -13.15
N SER A 178 -8.61 -15.08 -12.38
CA SER A 178 -7.94 -16.33 -12.02
C SER A 178 -8.84 -17.25 -11.20
N THR A 179 -9.59 -16.69 -10.25
CA THR A 179 -10.57 -17.45 -9.45
C THR A 179 -11.69 -18.00 -10.35
N THR A 180 -12.17 -17.20 -11.31
CA THR A 180 -13.21 -17.62 -12.26
C THR A 180 -12.73 -18.74 -13.20
N TYR A 181 -11.51 -18.65 -13.73
CA TYR A 181 -10.94 -19.68 -14.61
C TYR A 181 -10.71 -21.00 -13.85
N SER A 182 -10.18 -20.91 -12.62
CA SER A 182 -10.05 -22.07 -11.74
C SER A 182 -11.41 -22.73 -11.46
N PHE A 183 -12.49 -21.94 -11.37
CA PHE A 183 -13.84 -22.45 -11.16
C PHE A 183 -14.41 -23.19 -12.38
N ILE A 184 -14.14 -22.69 -13.58
CA ILE A 184 -14.56 -23.33 -14.84
C ILE A 184 -13.73 -24.59 -15.14
N GLY A 185 -12.69 -24.87 -14.33
CA GLY A 185 -11.83 -26.05 -14.48
C GLY A 185 -10.92 -25.95 -15.70
N THR A 186 -10.68 -24.74 -16.22
CA THR A 186 -9.83 -24.52 -17.38
C THR A 186 -8.36 -24.52 -16.95
N VAL A 187 -7.55 -25.37 -17.60
CA VAL A 187 -6.09 -25.43 -17.39
C VAL A 187 -5.36 -24.31 -18.16
N ALA A 188 -6.06 -23.65 -19.08
CA ALA A 188 -5.51 -22.55 -19.87
C ALA A 188 -5.34 -21.31 -18.99
N ALA A 189 -4.15 -20.72 -19.01
CA ALA A 189 -3.89 -19.43 -18.40
C ALA A 189 -4.80 -18.36 -19.03
N PRO A 190 -5.55 -17.57 -18.24
CA PRO A 190 -6.42 -16.55 -18.80
C PRO A 190 -5.61 -15.50 -19.58
N PRO A 191 -6.03 -15.14 -20.81
CA PRO A 191 -5.32 -14.17 -21.63
C PRO A 191 -5.33 -12.79 -20.96
N PHE A 192 -4.26 -12.01 -21.15
CA PHE A 192 -4.04 -10.66 -20.60
C PHE A 192 -3.95 -10.53 -19.07
N VAL A 193 -4.23 -11.57 -18.28
CA VAL A 193 -4.27 -11.49 -16.82
C VAL A 193 -2.91 -11.12 -16.20
N TYR A 194 -1.83 -11.74 -16.68
CA TYR A 194 -0.48 -11.41 -16.19
C TYR A 194 0.02 -10.05 -16.66
N GLU A 195 -0.39 -9.60 -17.85
CA GLU A 195 -0.01 -8.31 -18.41
C GLU A 195 -0.75 -7.18 -17.70
N ALA A 196 -2.06 -7.33 -17.46
CA ALA A 196 -2.86 -6.42 -16.65
C ALA A 196 -2.33 -6.33 -15.21
N HIS A 197 -1.95 -7.47 -14.63
CA HIS A 197 -1.32 -7.51 -13.31
C HIS A 197 -0.01 -6.70 -13.27
N ARG A 198 0.88 -6.89 -14.25
CA ARG A 198 2.16 -6.16 -14.37
C ARG A 198 1.95 -4.66 -14.64
N GLY A 199 0.98 -4.32 -15.49
CA GLY A 199 0.59 -2.94 -15.75
C GLY A 199 0.06 -2.25 -14.49
N GLY A 200 -0.79 -2.95 -13.73
CA GLY A 200 -1.33 -2.47 -12.45
C GLY A 200 -0.23 -2.21 -11.42
N GLU A 201 0.76 -3.08 -11.34
CA GLU A 201 1.94 -2.88 -10.49
C GLU A 201 2.71 -1.61 -10.88
N GLY A 202 2.94 -1.38 -12.18
CA GLY A 202 3.59 -0.16 -12.65
C GLY A 202 2.80 1.10 -12.31
N LEU A 203 1.47 1.05 -12.38
CA LEU A 203 0.59 2.14 -11.99
C LEU A 203 0.61 2.39 -10.48
N MET A 204 0.80 1.37 -9.64
CA MET A 204 0.99 1.53 -8.20
C MET A 204 2.31 2.23 -7.86
N VAL A 205 3.41 1.85 -8.52
CA VAL A 205 4.69 2.54 -8.36
C VAL A 205 4.57 4.01 -8.80
N LEU A 206 3.91 4.26 -9.93
CA LEU A 206 3.66 5.61 -10.41
C LEU A 206 2.77 6.41 -9.44
N SER A 207 1.72 5.80 -8.88
CA SER A 207 0.89 6.41 -7.85
C SER A 207 1.72 6.81 -6.62
N SER A 208 2.69 5.98 -6.20
CA SER A 208 3.62 6.30 -5.10
C SER A 208 4.42 7.58 -5.34
N ILE A 209 4.86 7.78 -6.59
CA ILE A 209 5.57 9.00 -7.00
C ILE A 209 4.59 10.18 -7.03
N LEU A 210 3.36 9.97 -7.52
CA LEU A 210 2.34 11.02 -7.54
C LEU A 210 1.84 11.42 -6.15
N VAL A 211 1.93 10.56 -5.13
CA VAL A 211 1.66 10.93 -3.72
C VAL A 211 2.57 12.08 -3.28
N PHE A 212 3.84 12.06 -3.68
CA PHE A 212 4.78 13.15 -3.41
C PHE A 212 4.39 14.45 -4.14
N TRP A 213 3.78 14.34 -5.32
CA TRP A 213 3.24 15.49 -6.03
C TRP A 213 1.98 16.05 -5.37
N ALA A 214 1.01 15.20 -5.07
CA ALA A 214 -0.28 15.56 -4.48
C ALA A 214 -0.13 16.10 -3.05
N TYR A 215 0.51 15.34 -2.16
CA TYR A 215 0.58 15.67 -0.73
C TYR A 215 1.94 16.18 -0.28
N GLY A 216 3.02 15.83 -0.98
CA GLY A 216 4.38 16.23 -0.61
C GLY A 216 4.67 17.73 -0.79
N ARG A 217 3.83 18.46 -1.56
CA ARG A 217 4.10 19.81 -2.10
C ARG A 217 5.44 19.89 -2.87
N GLY A 218 5.94 18.75 -3.35
CA GLY A 218 7.36 18.54 -3.68
C GLY A 218 7.74 18.56 -5.15
N VAL A 219 6.82 18.80 -6.10
CA VAL A 219 7.16 18.77 -7.55
C VAL A 219 6.95 20.13 -8.23
N SER A 220 6.39 21.11 -7.53
CA SER A 220 6.36 22.45 -8.08
C SER A 220 7.76 23.08 -7.95
N PHE A 221 8.54 23.00 -9.03
CA PHE A 221 9.68 23.88 -9.31
C PHE A 221 9.32 25.37 -9.13
N ARG A 222 8.02 25.66 -9.12
CA ARG A 222 7.37 26.96 -8.95
C ARG A 222 6.81 27.19 -7.52
N THR A 223 7.27 26.45 -6.50
CA THR A 223 6.88 26.74 -5.11
C THR A 223 7.64 27.96 -4.58
N ARG A 224 6.92 28.86 -3.91
CA ARG A 224 7.50 30.09 -3.31
C ARG A 224 8.39 29.80 -2.08
N ASN A 225 8.35 28.58 -1.55
CA ASN A 225 9.09 28.17 -0.35
C ASN A 225 10.45 27.55 -0.71
N GLN A 226 11.52 28.35 -0.63
CA GLN A 226 12.87 27.95 -1.02
C GLN A 226 13.41 26.72 -0.26
N ARG A 227 13.04 26.54 1.02
CA ARG A 227 13.52 25.38 1.81
C ARG A 227 12.91 24.06 1.33
N GLN A 228 11.62 24.07 0.97
CA GLN A 228 10.95 22.89 0.44
C GLN A 228 11.42 22.57 -0.98
N ARG A 229 11.64 23.58 -1.82
CA ARG A 229 12.21 23.42 -3.16
C ARG A 229 13.62 22.83 -3.10
N ARG A 230 14.49 23.34 -2.23
CA ARG A 230 15.86 22.85 -2.07
C ARG A 230 15.88 21.39 -1.62
N ARG A 231 15.01 20.99 -0.68
CA ARG A 231 14.90 19.58 -0.24
C ARG A 231 14.40 18.66 -1.35
N ALA A 232 13.38 19.07 -2.10
CA ALA A 232 12.89 18.29 -3.24
C ALA A 232 13.95 18.16 -4.35
N ILE A 233 14.67 19.24 -4.67
CA ILE A 233 15.78 19.21 -5.64
C ILE A 233 16.88 18.27 -5.18
N TRP A 234 17.32 18.35 -3.91
CA TRP A 234 18.32 17.43 -3.38
C TRP A 234 17.85 15.99 -3.47
N PHE A 235 16.59 15.74 -3.13
CA PHE A 235 16.00 14.41 -3.17
C PHE A 235 15.94 13.84 -4.60
N TRP A 236 15.45 14.62 -5.57
CA TRP A 236 15.44 14.24 -6.98
C TRP A 236 16.85 14.11 -7.55
N ALA A 237 17.78 14.98 -7.16
CA ALA A 237 19.18 14.90 -7.57
C ALA A 237 19.85 13.65 -7.02
N THR A 238 19.61 13.30 -5.74
CA THR A 238 20.13 12.06 -5.15
C THR A 238 19.51 10.84 -5.82
N ALA A 239 18.19 10.80 -6.00
CA ALA A 239 17.51 9.68 -6.64
C ALA A 239 17.97 9.50 -8.10
N GLY A 240 18.04 10.60 -8.86
CA GLY A 240 18.55 10.61 -10.23
C GLY A 240 20.01 10.17 -10.29
N SER A 241 20.88 10.67 -9.40
CA SER A 241 22.29 10.28 -9.36
C SER A 241 22.47 8.80 -9.06
N ILE A 242 21.73 8.25 -8.09
CA ILE A 242 21.78 6.83 -7.72
C ILE A 242 21.27 5.98 -8.89
N PHE A 243 20.18 6.40 -9.55
CA PHE A 243 19.63 5.72 -10.71
C PHE A 243 20.63 5.68 -11.87
N THR A 244 21.22 6.82 -12.23
CA THR A 244 22.20 6.90 -13.32
C THR A 244 23.47 6.13 -12.97
N LEU A 245 23.92 6.20 -11.72
CA LEU A 245 25.06 5.42 -11.24
C LEU A 245 24.79 3.92 -11.33
N MET A 246 23.61 3.44 -10.92
CA MET A 246 23.24 2.03 -11.03
C MET A 246 23.16 1.57 -12.49
N LEU A 247 22.58 2.37 -13.40
CA LEU A 247 22.55 2.05 -14.83
C LEU A 247 23.94 2.01 -15.44
N PHE A 248 24.79 2.99 -15.10
CA PHE A 248 26.15 3.07 -15.61
C PHE A 248 27.00 1.91 -15.09
N LEU A 249 26.85 1.58 -13.81
CA LEU A 249 27.51 0.45 -13.16
C LEU A 249 27.07 -0.87 -13.82
N ASP A 250 25.76 -1.06 -14.05
CA ASP A 250 25.23 -2.25 -14.76
C ASP A 250 25.74 -2.35 -16.20
N TYR A 251 25.77 -1.23 -16.94
CA TYR A 251 26.28 -1.19 -18.31
C TYR A 251 27.79 -1.51 -18.38
N LEU A 252 28.60 -0.89 -17.52
CA LEU A 252 30.03 -1.14 -17.46
C LEU A 252 30.33 -2.58 -17.00
N LEU A 253 29.69 -3.05 -15.94
CA LEU A 253 29.87 -4.42 -15.45
C LEU A 253 29.52 -5.44 -16.53
N ASN A 254 28.42 -5.24 -17.25
CA ASN A 254 28.04 -6.17 -18.34
C ASN A 254 29.06 -6.18 -19.49
N ARG A 255 29.81 -5.09 -19.68
CA ARG A 255 30.86 -5.00 -20.71
C ARG A 255 32.21 -5.57 -20.27
N TYR A 256 32.55 -5.49 -18.99
CA TYR A 256 33.82 -5.98 -18.44
C TYR A 256 33.75 -7.43 -17.95
N ASP A 257 32.71 -7.77 -17.19
CA ASP A 257 32.48 -9.13 -16.67
C ASP A 257 30.97 -9.41 -16.57
N PRO A 258 30.38 -10.07 -17.58
CA PRO A 258 28.96 -10.38 -17.60
C PRO A 258 28.54 -11.33 -16.46
N GLY A 259 29.47 -12.14 -15.93
CA GLY A 259 29.21 -13.02 -14.80
C GLY A 259 29.01 -12.24 -13.50
N MET A 260 29.89 -11.29 -13.21
CA MET A 260 29.77 -10.41 -12.05
C MET A 260 28.55 -9.49 -12.15
N ALA A 261 28.24 -8.98 -13.35
CA ALA A 261 27.01 -8.22 -13.60
C ALA A 261 25.76 -9.04 -13.26
N ASN A 262 25.69 -10.30 -13.69
CA ASN A 262 24.57 -11.19 -13.40
C ASN A 262 24.45 -11.50 -11.90
N ASN A 263 25.58 -11.67 -11.20
CA ASN A 263 25.58 -11.89 -9.75
C ASN A 263 25.10 -10.66 -8.98
N ILE A 264 25.47 -9.45 -9.41
CA ILE A 264 24.98 -8.20 -8.81
C ILE A 264 23.48 -8.00 -9.09
N ARG A 265 23.00 -8.33 -10.30
CA ARG A 265 21.55 -8.33 -10.60
C ARG A 265 20.79 -9.30 -9.71
N LYS A 266 21.30 -10.53 -9.55
CA LYS A 266 20.72 -11.53 -8.63
C LYS A 266 20.76 -11.06 -7.16
N ALA A 267 21.80 -10.35 -6.76
CA ALA A 267 21.88 -9.76 -5.42
C ALA A 267 20.84 -8.62 -5.25
N ALA A 268 20.60 -7.83 -6.30
CA ALA A 268 19.55 -6.80 -6.32
C ALA A 268 18.14 -7.41 -6.33
N ASP A 269 17.92 -8.53 -7.03
CA ASP A 269 16.70 -9.35 -6.91
C ASP A 269 16.54 -9.85 -5.46
N GLY A 270 17.67 -10.17 -4.81
CA GLY A 270 17.81 -10.47 -3.39
C GLY A 270 17.61 -9.28 -2.44
N ILE A 271 17.39 -8.05 -2.93
CA ILE A 271 16.84 -6.91 -2.17
C ILE A 271 15.37 -6.69 -2.54
N GLY A 272 15.00 -7.04 -3.78
CA GLY A 272 13.65 -6.94 -4.30
C GLY A 272 12.61 -7.67 -3.44
N TRP A 273 12.97 -8.79 -2.80
CA TRP A 273 12.06 -9.48 -1.88
C TRP A 273 11.38 -8.57 -0.83
N ILE A 274 11.99 -7.47 -0.40
CA ILE A 274 11.35 -6.50 0.51
C ILE A 274 10.08 -5.92 -0.11
N PHE A 275 10.09 -5.58 -1.40
CA PHE A 275 8.91 -5.05 -2.07
C PHE A 275 7.95 -6.16 -2.52
N GLN A 276 8.47 -7.35 -2.83
CA GLN A 276 7.62 -8.49 -3.18
C GLN A 276 6.79 -8.96 -1.98
N PHE A 277 7.35 -8.92 -0.78
CA PHE A 277 6.69 -9.41 0.45
C PHE A 277 6.05 -8.30 1.26
N GLY A 278 6.69 -7.14 1.30
CA GLY A 278 6.10 -5.97 1.92
C GLY A 278 4.91 -5.45 1.12
N MET A 279 5.09 -5.29 -0.19
CA MET A 279 4.12 -4.62 -1.06
C MET A 279 3.53 -5.50 -2.17
N GLY A 280 3.85 -6.79 -2.28
CA GLY A 280 3.24 -7.69 -3.28
C GLY A 280 3.73 -7.48 -4.72
N TYR A 281 4.86 -6.79 -4.93
CA TYR A 281 5.36 -6.48 -6.27
C TYR A 281 6.13 -7.63 -6.93
N THR A 282 5.89 -7.86 -8.21
CA THR A 282 6.53 -8.91 -9.03
C THR A 282 7.81 -8.47 -9.73
N PHE A 283 8.28 -7.23 -9.49
CA PHE A 283 9.52 -6.68 -10.07
C PHE A 283 9.51 -6.63 -11.59
N PHE A 284 8.37 -6.26 -12.16
CA PHE A 284 8.27 -6.01 -13.60
C PHE A 284 9.10 -4.79 -14.05
N LEU A 285 9.21 -3.77 -13.20
CA LEU A 285 9.97 -2.56 -13.49
C LEU A 285 11.44 -2.66 -13.02
N PRO A 286 12.34 -1.79 -13.50
CA PRO A 286 13.66 -1.64 -12.91
C PRO A 286 13.59 -1.34 -11.41
N PHE A 287 14.39 -2.05 -10.60
CA PHE A 287 14.47 -1.91 -9.13
C PHE A 287 14.49 -0.45 -8.65
N ALA A 288 15.23 0.40 -9.35
CA ALA A 288 15.40 1.80 -8.99
C ALA A 288 14.10 2.63 -9.09
N LEU A 289 13.12 2.24 -9.92
CA LEU A 289 11.80 2.88 -9.93
C LEU A 289 11.01 2.56 -8.66
N TYR A 290 11.06 1.31 -8.18
CA TYR A 290 10.45 0.94 -6.90
C TYR A 290 11.08 1.70 -5.74
N MET A 291 12.41 1.80 -5.70
CA MET A 291 13.11 2.60 -4.70
C MET A 291 12.69 4.07 -4.74
N THR A 292 12.57 4.65 -5.94
CA THR A 292 12.10 6.03 -6.11
C THR A 292 10.67 6.20 -5.59
N GLY A 293 9.77 5.28 -5.93
CA GLY A 293 8.39 5.26 -5.44
C GLY A 293 8.31 5.18 -3.92
N LEU A 294 9.05 4.25 -3.31
CA LEU A 294 9.08 4.06 -1.85
C LEU A 294 9.66 5.26 -1.12
N LEU A 295 10.73 5.86 -1.64
CA LEU A 295 11.33 7.06 -1.06
C LEU A 295 10.34 8.25 -1.13
N CYS A 296 9.73 8.48 -2.30
CA CYS A 296 8.72 9.54 -2.50
C CYS A 296 7.53 9.39 -1.56
N TRP A 297 7.02 8.16 -1.44
CA TRP A 297 5.92 7.81 -0.56
C TRP A 297 6.29 7.99 0.92
N SER A 298 7.39 7.36 1.37
CA SER A 298 7.80 7.37 2.78
C SER A 298 8.05 8.77 3.30
N TYR A 299 8.73 9.62 2.54
CA TYR A 299 8.92 11.03 2.89
C TYR A 299 7.57 11.73 3.09
N THR A 300 6.62 11.51 2.18
CA THR A 300 5.32 12.16 2.20
C THR A 300 4.47 11.68 3.38
N VAL A 301 4.43 10.38 3.63
CA VAL A 301 3.71 9.78 4.76
C VAL A 301 4.30 10.24 6.09
N ILE A 302 5.61 10.14 6.28
CA ILE A 302 6.28 10.59 7.52
C ILE A 302 5.99 12.09 7.77
N LYS A 303 6.06 12.92 6.73
CA LYS A 303 5.73 14.33 6.82
C LYS A 303 4.26 14.56 7.21
N LEU A 304 3.31 13.82 6.64
CA LEU A 304 1.89 13.97 6.99
C LEU A 304 1.58 13.48 8.40
N LEU A 305 2.20 12.37 8.82
CA LEU A 305 2.06 11.80 10.17
C LEU A 305 2.62 12.74 11.23
N THR A 306 3.81 13.31 11.00
CA THR A 306 4.41 14.31 11.90
C THR A 306 3.58 15.60 11.98
N MET A 307 2.84 15.94 10.92
CA MET A 307 1.87 17.04 10.92
C MET A 307 0.50 16.66 11.53
N GLY A 308 0.29 15.40 11.92
CA GLY A 308 -0.97 14.92 12.50
C GLY A 308 -2.15 14.86 11.52
N ARG A 309 -1.89 14.78 10.20
CA ARG A 309 -2.93 14.79 9.16
C ARG A 309 -3.48 13.39 8.90
N ILE A 310 -4.81 13.29 8.80
CA ILE A 310 -5.50 12.00 8.56
C ILE A 310 -5.04 11.34 7.25
N ALA A 311 -4.77 12.13 6.21
CA ALA A 311 -4.28 11.62 4.94
C ALA A 311 -2.95 10.85 5.04
N GLY A 312 -2.09 11.17 6.03
CA GLY A 312 -0.85 10.42 6.27
C GLY A 312 -1.12 8.99 6.73
N TYR A 313 -2.13 8.80 7.57
CA TYR A 313 -2.55 7.47 8.02
C TYR A 313 -3.21 6.70 6.87
N GLY A 314 -4.07 7.35 6.08
CA GLY A 314 -4.72 6.72 4.91
C GLY A 314 -3.70 6.21 3.88
N LEU A 315 -2.79 7.08 3.46
CA LEU A 315 -1.69 6.72 2.53
C LEU A 315 -0.72 5.69 3.12
N GLY A 316 -0.51 5.73 4.44
CA GLY A 316 0.27 4.73 5.17
C GLY A 316 -0.34 3.34 5.03
N LEU A 317 -1.62 3.21 5.37
CA LEU A 317 -2.37 1.94 5.34
C LEU A 317 -2.50 1.37 3.92
N MET A 318 -2.81 2.22 2.94
CA MET A 318 -2.91 1.83 1.53
C MET A 318 -1.63 1.14 1.03
N PHE A 319 -0.47 1.63 1.45
CA PHE A 319 0.82 1.12 1.00
C PHE A 319 1.41 0.00 1.85
N ILE A 320 1.14 -0.03 3.16
CA ILE A 320 1.49 -1.17 4.04
C ILE A 320 0.69 -2.42 3.64
N ALA A 321 -0.56 -2.23 3.23
CA ALA A 321 -1.33 -3.30 2.61
C ALA A 321 -0.71 -3.72 1.25
N GLY A 322 -0.21 -2.73 0.51
CA GLY A 322 0.47 -2.92 -0.76
C GLY A 322 -0.44 -3.46 -1.85
N TYR A 323 0.19 -4.11 -2.83
CA TYR A 323 -0.44 -4.91 -3.89
C TYR A 323 -0.83 -6.33 -3.41
N ALA A 324 -0.44 -6.71 -2.19
CA ALA A 324 -0.68 -8.02 -1.61
C ALA A 324 -2.09 -8.14 -1.03
N LEU A 325 -3.14 -7.96 -1.84
CA LEU A 325 -4.53 -8.19 -1.40
C LEU A 325 -4.87 -9.69 -1.31
N LEU A 326 -3.89 -10.52 -0.92
CA LEU A 326 -4.02 -11.97 -0.72
C LEU A 326 -4.83 -12.31 0.54
N TYR A 327 -4.75 -11.46 1.56
CA TYR A 327 -5.46 -11.64 2.82
C TYR A 327 -6.62 -10.63 2.95
N SER A 328 -7.76 -11.09 3.45
CA SER A 328 -8.94 -10.26 3.75
C SER A 328 -8.57 -9.03 4.57
N ASN A 329 -7.70 -9.17 5.57
CA ASN A 329 -7.26 -8.06 6.41
C ASN A 329 -6.53 -6.95 5.62
N LEU A 330 -5.78 -7.29 4.56
CA LEU A 330 -5.06 -6.30 3.75
C LEU A 330 -6.00 -5.51 2.83
N THR A 331 -7.03 -6.17 2.30
CA THR A 331 -8.09 -5.45 1.56
C THR A 331 -8.84 -4.48 2.47
N LEU A 332 -9.17 -4.87 3.70
CA LEU A 332 -9.80 -4.00 4.69
C LEU A 332 -8.91 -2.82 5.05
N MET A 333 -7.60 -3.03 5.13
CA MET A 333 -6.62 -1.96 5.36
C MET A 333 -6.60 -0.94 4.22
N VAL A 334 -6.67 -1.39 2.96
CA VAL A 334 -6.81 -0.47 1.82
C VAL A 334 -8.15 0.27 1.87
N VAL A 335 -9.25 -0.43 2.11
CA VAL A 335 -10.59 0.19 2.19
C VAL A 335 -10.62 1.27 3.27
N LEU A 336 -10.09 0.98 4.46
CA LEU A 336 -9.94 1.96 5.54
C LEU A 336 -9.04 3.12 5.09
N GLY A 337 -7.90 2.83 4.45
CA GLY A 337 -6.96 3.83 3.98
C GLY A 337 -7.58 4.82 2.99
N VAL A 338 -8.37 4.33 2.03
CA VAL A 338 -9.11 5.19 1.08
C VAL A 338 -10.24 5.93 1.78
N MET A 339 -10.95 5.29 2.71
CA MET A 339 -12.02 5.93 3.49
C MET A 339 -11.50 7.13 4.30
N LEU A 340 -10.25 7.07 4.79
CA LEU A 340 -9.58 8.18 5.47
C LEU A 340 -9.19 9.34 4.55
N LEU A 341 -9.16 9.11 3.23
CA LEU A 341 -8.87 10.14 2.22
C LEU A 341 -10.13 10.86 1.70
N THR A 342 -11.34 10.36 2.02
CA THR A 342 -12.65 10.88 1.54
C THR A 342 -13.45 11.58 2.62
#